data_AF-A0A4P5W925-F1
#
_entry.id   AF-A0A4P5W925-F1
#
_cell.length_a   1.000
_cell.length_b   1.000
_cell.length_c   1.000
_cell.angle_alpha   90.00
_cell.angle_beta   90.00
_cell.angle_gamma   90.00
#
_symmetry.space_group_name_H-M   'P 1'
#
loop_
_entity.id
_entity.type
_entity.pdbx_description
1 polymer ?
#
loop_
_entity_poly.entity_id
_entity_poly.type
_entity_poly.pdbx_seq_one_letter_code
_entity_poly.pdbx_strand_id
1 'polypeptide(L)'
;MSDAMHLLTLPANQCGHQLASAALLFHGLTNAHRALEPVPGLKTAGWVLGHLAVTGDFARKVCGRPAICPKAWRALFNPGTQPSHDAAQYPPMADLIETLQRVYTDLRDAATQLDDDALSAPNPFPPSGRHLKNAGEFVGYLLTGHLGYHLGQLQAWRAAAGVPRETL
;
A
#
# COMPACT_ATOMS: atom_id res chain seq x y z
N MET A 1 12.54 -28.83 11.84
CA MET A 1 11.97 -27.47 11.98
C MET A 1 11.68 -27.00 10.56
N SER A 2 10.41 -26.81 10.22
CA SER A 2 9.90 -26.71 8.84
C SER A 2 10.36 -25.43 8.12
N ASP A 3 10.67 -25.52 6.81
CA ASP A 3 11.00 -24.41 5.90
C ASP A 3 9.91 -23.31 5.84
N ALA A 4 8.72 -23.59 6.35
CA ALA A 4 7.56 -22.73 6.23
C ALA A 4 7.60 -21.48 7.15
N MET A 5 8.41 -21.48 8.21
CA MET A 5 8.59 -20.34 9.11
C MET A 5 9.23 -19.11 8.44
N HIS A 6 9.53 -19.15 7.14
CA HIS A 6 10.19 -18.09 6.36
C HIS A 6 9.43 -17.63 5.10
N LEU A 7 8.23 -18.17 4.80
CA LEU A 7 7.56 -17.90 3.52
C LEU A 7 7.29 -16.40 3.26
N LEU A 8 7.02 -15.63 4.31
CA LEU A 8 6.81 -14.18 4.21
C LEU A 8 8.04 -13.33 4.57
N THR A 9 9.17 -13.93 4.98
CA THR A 9 10.40 -13.19 5.29
C THR A 9 10.96 -12.48 4.07
N LEU A 10 11.04 -13.15 2.92
CA LEU A 10 11.51 -12.52 1.68
C LEU A 10 10.55 -11.40 1.21
N PRO A 11 9.22 -11.62 1.12
CA PRO A 11 8.26 -10.55 0.87
C PRO A 11 8.39 -9.34 1.82
N ALA A 12 8.56 -9.58 3.13
CA ALA A 12 8.71 -8.51 4.11
C ALA A 12 10.02 -7.72 3.93
N ASN A 13 11.11 -8.39 3.55
CA ASN A 13 12.39 -7.75 3.21
C ASN A 13 12.28 -6.93 1.93
N GLN A 14 11.63 -7.48 0.88
CA GLN A 14 11.40 -6.76 -0.36
C GLN A 14 10.53 -5.52 -0.13
N CYS A 15 9.49 -5.62 0.68
CA CYS A 15 8.68 -4.48 1.10
C CYS A 15 9.54 -3.39 1.76
N GLY A 16 10.43 -3.78 2.68
CA GLY A 16 11.38 -2.87 3.33
C GLY A 16 12.29 -2.15 2.33
N HIS A 17 12.86 -2.90 1.38
CA HIS A 17 13.67 -2.34 0.31
C HIS A 17 12.88 -1.37 -0.58
N GLN A 18 11.64 -1.72 -0.97
CA GLN A 18 10.77 -0.87 -1.77
C GLN A 18 10.43 0.44 -1.06
N LEU A 19 10.08 0.40 0.22
CA LEU A 19 9.77 1.60 1.01
C LEU A 19 11.01 2.48 1.22
N ALA A 20 12.17 1.88 1.49
CA ALA A 20 13.42 2.62 1.62
C ALA A 20 13.79 3.30 0.28
N SER A 21 13.72 2.58 -0.83
CA SER A 21 13.97 3.12 -2.17
C SER A 21 12.95 4.20 -2.57
N ALA A 22 11.72 4.08 -2.08
CA ALA A 22 10.64 5.00 -2.37
C ALA A 22 10.53 6.17 -1.38
N ALA A 23 11.37 6.26 -0.35
CA ALA A 23 11.30 7.33 0.65
C ALA A 23 11.34 8.73 0.02
N LEU A 24 12.18 8.90 -1.02
CA LEU A 24 12.27 10.14 -1.80
C LEU A 24 11.03 10.45 -2.65
N LEU A 25 10.15 9.46 -2.90
CA LEU A 25 8.90 9.70 -3.61
C LEU A 25 7.89 10.46 -2.74
N PHE A 26 8.04 10.40 -1.42
CA PHE A 26 7.16 11.09 -0.47
C PHE A 26 7.66 12.51 -0.16
N HIS A 27 8.97 12.75 -0.31
CA HIS A 27 9.57 14.06 -0.11
C HIS A 27 8.97 15.13 -1.03
N GLY A 28 8.72 16.31 -0.45
CA GLY A 28 8.12 17.46 -1.13
C GLY A 28 6.63 17.29 -1.50
N LEU A 29 5.99 16.16 -1.17
CA LEU A 29 4.54 16.03 -1.38
C LEU A 29 3.79 16.87 -0.34
N THR A 30 2.86 17.70 -0.81
CA THR A 30 2.08 18.62 0.03
C THR A 30 0.60 18.47 -0.32
N ASN A 31 -0.26 19.22 0.39
CA ASN A 31 -1.69 19.25 0.08
C ASN A 31 -2.01 19.74 -1.33
N ALA A 32 -1.12 20.51 -1.98
CA ALA A 32 -1.31 20.92 -3.37
C ALA A 32 -1.23 19.73 -4.35
N HIS A 33 -0.55 18.64 -3.95
CA HIS A 33 -0.31 17.48 -4.80
C HIS A 33 -1.40 16.41 -4.70
N ARG A 34 -2.19 16.39 -3.63
CA ARG A 34 -3.06 15.23 -3.30
C ARG A 34 -4.14 14.92 -4.33
N ALA A 35 -4.71 15.95 -4.94
CA ALA A 35 -5.74 15.81 -5.99
C ALA A 35 -5.23 16.25 -7.38
N LEU A 36 -3.94 16.58 -7.51
CA LEU A 36 -3.38 17.00 -8.78
C LEU A 36 -3.35 15.82 -9.75
N GLU A 37 -4.03 16.00 -10.88
CA GLU A 37 -3.98 15.10 -12.03
C GLU A 37 -3.14 15.78 -13.14
N PRO A 38 -1.86 15.40 -13.28
CA PRO A 38 -0.98 16.04 -14.27
C PRO A 38 -1.27 15.57 -15.70
N VAL A 39 -1.88 14.39 -15.86
CA VAL A 39 -2.29 13.81 -17.15
C VAL A 39 -3.68 13.21 -16.94
N PRO A 40 -4.67 13.55 -17.79
CA PRO A 40 -6.01 12.99 -17.69
C PRO A 40 -6.02 11.47 -17.59
N GLY A 41 -6.73 10.93 -16.60
CA GLY A 41 -6.87 9.50 -16.33
C GLY A 41 -5.77 8.90 -15.45
N LEU A 42 -4.73 9.67 -15.09
CA LEU A 42 -3.70 9.20 -14.16
C LEU A 42 -4.24 9.21 -12.72
N LYS A 43 -3.86 8.21 -11.91
CA LYS A 43 -4.17 8.24 -10.49
C LYS A 43 -3.45 9.42 -9.82
N THR A 44 -4.13 10.13 -8.91
CA THR A 44 -3.55 11.23 -8.14
C THR A 44 -2.63 10.69 -7.04
N ALA A 45 -1.64 11.49 -6.61
CA ALA A 45 -0.75 11.09 -5.53
C ALA A 45 -1.50 10.76 -4.24
N GLY A 46 -2.52 11.55 -3.88
CA GLY A 46 -3.33 11.31 -2.70
C GLY A 46 -4.12 10.00 -2.78
N TRP A 47 -4.68 9.68 -3.95
CA TRP A 47 -5.36 8.40 -4.15
C TRP A 47 -4.40 7.22 -4.02
N VAL A 48 -3.21 7.28 -4.65
CA VAL A 48 -2.24 6.18 -4.60
C VAL A 48 -1.79 5.89 -3.16
N LEU A 49 -1.46 6.93 -2.39
CA LEU A 49 -1.01 6.77 -1.01
C LEU A 49 -2.13 6.25 -0.10
N GLY A 50 -3.34 6.80 -0.20
CA GLY A 50 -4.49 6.33 0.54
C GLY A 50 -4.90 4.90 0.16
N HIS A 51 -4.81 4.55 -1.13
CA HIS A 51 -5.08 3.21 -1.63
C HIS A 51 -4.13 2.19 -1.02
N LEU A 52 -2.83 2.45 -1.10
CA LEU A 52 -1.81 1.59 -0.50
C LEU A 52 -2.02 1.43 1.01
N ALA A 53 -2.35 2.50 1.73
CA ALA A 53 -2.63 2.41 3.16
C ALA A 53 -3.84 1.49 3.44
N VAL A 54 -4.96 1.69 2.74
CA VAL A 54 -6.19 0.90 2.94
C VAL A 54 -5.99 -0.57 2.55
N THR A 55 -5.31 -0.85 1.44
CA THR A 55 -5.06 -2.24 1.02
C THR A 55 -4.00 -2.92 1.88
N GLY A 56 -2.99 -2.19 2.36
CA GLY A 56 -2.07 -2.71 3.37
C GLY A 56 -2.82 -3.13 4.64
N ASP A 57 -3.82 -2.34 5.06
CA ASP A 57 -4.70 -2.68 6.18
C ASP A 57 -5.55 -3.94 5.93
N PHE A 58 -5.88 -4.26 4.68
CA PHE A 58 -6.52 -5.53 4.33
C PHE A 58 -5.61 -6.71 4.63
N ALA A 59 -4.33 -6.63 4.26
CA ALA A 59 -3.35 -7.66 4.60
C ALA A 59 -3.10 -7.72 6.11
N ARG A 60 -3.04 -6.58 6.81
CA ARG A 60 -2.90 -6.53 8.28
C ARG A 60 -4.06 -7.24 8.98
N LYS A 61 -5.29 -7.08 8.47
CA LYS A 61 -6.46 -7.80 8.99
C LYS A 61 -6.32 -9.31 8.82
N VAL A 62 -5.75 -9.80 7.71
CA VAL A 62 -5.42 -11.22 7.53
C VAL A 62 -4.42 -11.68 8.59
N CYS A 63 -3.46 -10.82 8.95
CA CYS A 63 -2.53 -11.04 10.06
C CYS A 63 -3.13 -10.82 11.48
N GLY A 64 -4.46 -10.73 11.60
CA GLY A 64 -5.14 -10.56 12.90
C GLY A 64 -4.99 -9.17 13.54
N ARG A 65 -4.48 -8.18 12.80
CA ARG A 65 -4.26 -6.82 13.33
C ARG A 65 -5.51 -5.95 13.17
N PRO A 66 -5.80 -5.03 14.12
CA PRO A 66 -6.85 -4.04 13.96
C PRO A 66 -6.46 -3.00 12.90
N ALA A 67 -7.46 -2.43 12.22
CA ALA A 67 -7.24 -1.40 11.20
C ALA A 67 -6.57 -0.14 11.80
N ILE A 68 -5.58 0.41 11.08
CA ILE A 68 -4.99 1.72 11.37
C ILE A 68 -5.75 2.82 10.60
N CYS A 69 -6.16 2.53 9.36
CA CYS A 69 -6.85 3.47 8.51
C CYS A 69 -8.23 3.83 9.06
N PRO A 70 -8.61 5.12 9.10
CA PRO A 70 -9.96 5.54 9.44
C PRO A 70 -11.01 4.86 8.55
N LYS A 71 -12.16 4.46 9.12
CA LYS A 71 -13.22 3.78 8.35
C LYS A 71 -13.69 4.58 7.13
N ALA A 72 -13.74 5.90 7.24
CA ALA A 72 -14.14 6.81 6.17
C ALA A 72 -13.24 6.71 4.92
N TRP A 73 -11.97 6.32 5.08
CA TRP A 73 -11.01 6.20 3.97
C TRP A 73 -11.40 5.12 2.95
N ARG A 74 -12.22 4.14 3.36
CA ARG A 74 -12.70 3.07 2.46
C ARG A 74 -13.49 3.61 1.27
N ALA A 75 -14.30 4.65 1.47
CA ALA A 75 -15.08 5.26 0.38
C ALA A 75 -14.20 5.97 -0.66
N LEU A 76 -12.99 6.40 -0.25
CA LEU A 76 -12.07 7.15 -1.09
C LEU A 76 -11.05 6.25 -1.81
N PHE A 77 -10.64 5.15 -1.16
CA PHE A 77 -9.42 4.44 -1.51
C PHE A 77 -9.57 2.92 -1.71
N ASN A 78 -10.76 2.35 -1.51
CA ASN A 78 -10.98 0.94 -1.80
C ASN A 78 -10.66 0.61 -3.27
N PRO A 79 -10.26 -0.65 -3.58
CA PRO A 79 -10.18 -1.10 -4.97
C PRO A 79 -11.48 -0.79 -5.73
N GLY A 80 -11.33 -0.22 -6.94
CA GLY A 80 -12.45 0.18 -7.79
C GLY A 80 -12.93 1.62 -7.60
N THR A 81 -12.47 2.34 -6.58
CA THR A 81 -12.72 3.79 -6.45
C THR A 81 -11.94 4.59 -7.50
N GLN A 82 -12.45 5.78 -7.83
CA GLN A 82 -11.78 6.71 -8.74
C GLN A 82 -11.10 7.85 -7.97
N PRO A 83 -9.96 8.37 -8.45
CA PRO A 83 -9.37 9.58 -7.92
C PRO A 83 -10.34 10.74 -8.02
N SER A 84 -10.29 11.62 -7.03
CA SER A 84 -11.00 12.88 -7.02
C SER A 84 -10.05 13.99 -7.42
N HIS A 85 -10.55 14.94 -8.22
CA HIS A 85 -9.86 16.20 -8.51
C HIS A 85 -10.13 17.25 -7.42
N ASP A 86 -11.03 16.95 -6.47
CA ASP A 86 -11.33 17.81 -5.34
C ASP A 86 -10.41 17.49 -4.16
N ALA A 87 -9.45 18.38 -3.93
CA ALA A 87 -8.50 18.26 -2.82
C ALA A 87 -9.19 18.22 -1.45
N ALA A 88 -10.37 18.80 -1.27
CA ALA A 88 -11.08 18.80 0.01
C ALA A 88 -11.60 17.41 0.40
N GLN A 89 -11.73 16.48 -0.55
CA GLN A 89 -12.17 15.11 -0.29
C GLN A 89 -11.05 14.23 0.28
N TYR A 90 -9.78 14.65 0.14
CA TYR A 90 -8.65 13.90 0.65
C TYR A 90 -8.20 14.37 2.04
N PRO A 91 -7.72 13.42 2.88
CA PRO A 91 -6.97 13.76 4.07
C PRO A 91 -5.76 14.65 3.75
N PRO A 92 -5.15 15.29 4.76
CA PRO A 92 -3.85 15.92 4.61
C PRO A 92 -2.82 14.94 4.02
N MET A 93 -1.94 15.45 3.14
CA MET A 93 -0.91 14.65 2.49
C MET A 93 0.04 13.98 3.52
N ALA A 94 0.38 14.72 4.58
CA ALA A 94 1.19 14.19 5.68
C ALA A 94 0.55 12.97 6.35
N ASP A 95 -0.75 13.05 6.66
CA ASP A 95 -1.51 11.95 7.28
C ASP A 95 -1.54 10.71 6.38
N LEU A 96 -1.67 10.88 5.06
CA LEU A 96 -1.62 9.78 4.09
C LEU A 96 -0.26 9.07 4.11
N ILE A 97 0.83 9.84 4.11
CA ILE A 97 2.21 9.31 4.14
C ILE A 97 2.48 8.61 5.47
N GLU A 98 2.16 9.24 6.59
CA GLU A 98 2.38 8.67 7.93
C GLU A 98 1.58 7.38 8.11
N THR A 99 0.30 7.39 7.70
CA THR A 99 -0.56 6.20 7.81
C THR A 99 -0.02 5.07 6.94
N LEU A 100 0.40 5.35 5.70
CA LEU A 100 1.01 4.35 4.83
C LEU A 100 2.25 3.72 5.48
N GLN A 101 3.15 4.54 6.02
CA GLN A 101 4.38 4.07 6.68
C GLN A 101 4.06 3.19 7.90
N ARG A 102 3.10 3.61 8.74
CA ARG A 102 2.65 2.84 9.90
C ARG A 102 2.04 1.49 9.50
N VAL A 103 1.17 1.50 8.48
CA VAL A 103 0.54 0.28 7.96
C VAL A 103 1.59 -0.71 7.47
N TYR A 104 2.52 -0.30 6.61
CA TYR A 104 3.48 -1.27 6.07
C TYR A 104 4.59 -1.65 7.04
N THR A 105 4.93 -0.80 8.01
CA THR A 105 5.84 -1.20 9.10
C THR A 105 5.22 -2.32 9.92
N ASP A 106 3.99 -2.13 10.42
CA ASP A 106 3.29 -3.14 11.20
C ASP A 106 2.97 -4.40 10.37
N LEU A 107 2.61 -4.24 9.10
CA LEU A 107 2.33 -5.38 8.21
C LEU A 107 3.55 -6.27 8.01
N ARG A 108 4.74 -5.68 7.78
CA ARG A 108 5.98 -6.45 7.62
C ARG A 108 6.26 -7.27 8.86
N ASP A 109 6.17 -6.66 10.04
CA ASP A 109 6.42 -7.34 11.30
C ASP A 109 5.39 -8.45 11.52
N ALA A 110 4.10 -8.15 11.38
CA ALA A 110 3.02 -9.11 11.57
C ALA A 110 3.07 -10.30 10.60
N ALA A 111 3.43 -10.06 9.33
CA ALA A 111 3.52 -11.11 8.32
C ALA A 111 4.57 -12.18 8.65
N THR A 112 5.69 -11.79 9.27
CA THR A 112 6.73 -12.75 9.66
C THR A 112 6.37 -13.64 10.85
N GLN A 113 5.23 -13.38 11.50
CA GLN A 113 4.77 -14.12 12.68
C GLN A 113 3.62 -15.09 12.37
N LEU A 114 3.21 -15.21 11.10
CA LEU A 114 2.19 -16.17 10.71
C LEU A 114 2.75 -17.60 10.69
N ASP A 115 1.97 -18.53 11.23
CA ASP A 115 2.25 -19.96 11.13
C ASP A 115 1.68 -20.58 9.84
N ASP A 116 2.05 -21.83 9.58
CA ASP A 116 1.69 -22.55 8.35
C ASP A 116 0.18 -22.67 8.16
N ASP A 117 -0.56 -22.84 9.26
CA ASP A 117 -2.03 -22.93 9.26
C ASP A 117 -2.66 -21.59 8.87
N ALA A 118 -2.18 -20.48 9.46
CA ALA A 118 -2.63 -19.14 9.12
C ALA A 118 -2.30 -18.78 7.66
N LEU A 119 -1.11 -19.15 7.17
CA LEU A 119 -0.70 -18.91 5.78
C LEU A 119 -1.55 -19.70 4.78
N SER A 120 -1.96 -20.92 5.14
CA SER A 120 -2.75 -21.81 4.29
C SER A 120 -4.24 -21.52 4.31
N ALA A 121 -4.71 -20.67 5.24
CA ALA A 121 -6.11 -20.29 5.33
C ALA A 121 -6.63 -19.65 4.02
N PRO A 122 -7.89 -19.88 3.63
CA PRO A 122 -8.46 -19.29 2.41
C PRO A 122 -8.34 -17.76 2.40
N ASN A 123 -7.99 -17.20 1.24
CA ASN A 123 -7.97 -15.75 1.08
C ASN A 123 -9.37 -15.15 1.31
N PRO A 124 -9.56 -14.24 2.28
CA PRO A 124 -10.88 -13.68 2.60
C PRO A 124 -11.36 -12.61 1.60
N PHE A 125 -10.57 -12.27 0.56
CA PHE A 125 -10.89 -11.25 -0.44
C PHE A 125 -11.24 -11.88 -1.81
N PRO A 126 -12.54 -11.99 -2.17
CA PRO A 126 -12.99 -12.81 -3.31
C PRO A 126 -12.44 -12.43 -4.70
N PRO A 127 -12.34 -11.13 -5.10
CA PRO A 127 -11.81 -10.77 -6.42
C PRO A 127 -10.38 -11.25 -6.64
N SER A 128 -9.55 -11.15 -5.60
CA SER A 128 -8.19 -11.69 -5.57
C SER A 128 -8.15 -13.20 -5.32
N GLY A 129 -9.11 -13.74 -4.57
CA GLY A 129 -9.21 -15.15 -4.16
C GLY A 129 -9.19 -16.15 -5.32
N ARG A 130 -9.55 -15.70 -6.54
CA ARG A 130 -9.48 -16.54 -7.75
C ARG A 130 -8.04 -16.91 -8.15
N HIS A 131 -7.08 -16.03 -7.83
CA HIS A 131 -5.68 -16.14 -8.24
C HIS A 131 -4.73 -16.27 -7.05
N LEU A 132 -5.04 -15.59 -5.95
CA LEU A 132 -4.36 -15.64 -4.66
C LEU A 132 -5.24 -16.45 -3.72
N LYS A 133 -5.06 -17.77 -3.70
CA LYS A 133 -5.98 -18.74 -3.11
C LYS A 133 -5.94 -18.73 -1.58
N ASN A 134 -4.78 -18.46 -1.00
CA ASN A 134 -4.59 -18.48 0.45
C ASN A 134 -4.08 -17.12 1.00
N ALA A 135 -4.09 -17.01 2.32
CA ALA A 135 -3.64 -15.84 3.07
C ALA A 135 -2.18 -15.48 2.79
N GLY A 136 -1.28 -16.46 2.74
CA GLY A 136 0.13 -16.23 2.45
C GLY A 136 0.36 -15.60 1.08
N GLU A 137 -0.28 -16.11 0.03
CA GLU A 137 -0.23 -15.55 -1.32
C GLU A 137 -0.77 -14.12 -1.37
N PHE A 138 -1.88 -13.86 -0.67
CA PHE A 138 -2.47 -12.53 -0.60
C PHE A 138 -1.56 -11.52 0.12
N VAL A 139 -1.11 -11.85 1.33
CA VAL A 139 -0.22 -10.97 2.11
C VAL A 139 1.11 -10.77 1.37
N GLY A 140 1.70 -11.83 0.80
CA GLY A 140 2.91 -11.76 0.01
C GLY A 140 2.78 -10.82 -1.20
N TYR A 141 1.66 -10.89 -1.93
CA TYR A 141 1.39 -9.99 -3.05
C TYR A 141 1.26 -8.52 -2.60
N LEU A 142 0.55 -8.27 -1.49
CA LEU A 142 0.35 -6.94 -0.92
C LEU A 142 1.66 -6.31 -0.44
N LEU A 143 2.58 -7.12 0.11
CA LEU A 143 3.92 -6.70 0.50
C LEU A 143 4.86 -6.40 -0.68
N THR A 144 4.60 -6.96 -1.86
CA THR A 144 5.58 -6.96 -2.97
C THR A 144 5.02 -6.35 -4.26
N GLY A 145 4.31 -7.15 -5.05
CA GLY A 145 3.86 -6.78 -6.39
C GLY A 145 2.85 -5.64 -6.38
N HIS A 146 1.89 -5.65 -5.46
CA HIS A 146 0.91 -4.58 -5.30
C HIS A 146 1.57 -3.26 -4.90
N LEU A 147 2.39 -3.29 -3.84
CA LEU A 147 3.14 -2.13 -3.37
C LEU A 147 4.04 -1.56 -4.48
N GLY A 148 4.85 -2.40 -5.10
CA GLY A 148 5.77 -1.99 -6.17
C GLY A 148 5.06 -1.38 -7.37
N TYR A 149 3.93 -1.96 -7.79
CA TYR A 149 3.13 -1.44 -8.90
C TYR A 149 2.66 0.00 -8.65
N HIS A 150 2.10 0.26 -7.47
CA HIS A 150 1.59 1.58 -7.12
C HIS A 150 2.69 2.59 -6.80
N LEU A 151 3.82 2.18 -6.23
CA LEU A 151 5.01 3.04 -6.13
C LEU A 151 5.54 3.44 -7.51
N GLY A 152 5.48 2.53 -8.50
CA GLY A 152 5.76 2.84 -9.90
C GLY A 152 4.80 3.88 -10.49
N GLN A 153 3.50 3.78 -10.19
CA GLN A 153 2.51 4.79 -10.57
C GLN A 153 2.81 6.16 -9.93
N LEU A 154 3.16 6.19 -8.65
CA LEU A 154 3.53 7.43 -7.96
C LEU A 154 4.78 8.05 -8.58
N GLN A 155 5.77 7.24 -8.95
CA GLN A 155 6.95 7.71 -9.67
C GLN A 155 6.58 8.34 -11.03
N ALA A 156 5.74 7.68 -11.82
CA ALA A 156 5.28 8.21 -13.10
C ALA A 156 4.51 9.53 -12.91
N TRP A 157 3.65 9.59 -11.88
CA TRP A 157 2.93 10.80 -11.49
C TRP A 157 3.89 11.94 -11.15
N ARG A 158 4.98 11.71 -10.39
CA ARG A 158 5.95 12.76 -10.05
C ARG A 158 6.59 13.37 -11.29
N ALA A 159 6.99 12.52 -12.24
CA ALA A 159 7.58 12.97 -13.49
C ALA A 159 6.59 13.82 -14.30
N ALA A 160 5.34 13.35 -14.41
CA ALA A 160 4.29 14.07 -15.12
C ALA A 160 3.90 15.41 -14.45
N ALA A 161 3.89 15.45 -13.11
CA ALA A 161 3.57 16.64 -12.33
C ALA A 161 4.73 17.66 -12.23
N GLY A 162 5.90 17.34 -12.81
CA GLY A 162 7.08 18.20 -12.70
C GLY A 162 7.64 18.30 -11.28
N VAL A 163 7.35 17.33 -10.41
CA VAL A 163 7.88 17.29 -9.04
C VAL A 163 9.22 16.55 -9.07
N PRO A 164 10.36 17.26 -8.96
CA PRO A 164 11.68 16.65 -9.12
C PRO A 164 11.92 15.57 -8.06
N ARG A 165 12.67 14.53 -8.40
CA ARG A 165 13.24 13.66 -7.37
C ARG A 165 14.29 14.47 -6.61
N GLU A 166 14.18 14.52 -5.29
CA GLU A 166 15.34 14.92 -4.49
C GLU A 166 16.40 13.83 -4.64
N THR A 167 17.62 14.24 -4.97
CA THR A 167 18.79 13.35 -4.92
C THR A 167 19.22 13.22 -3.46
N LEU A 168 19.57 12.00 -3.05
CA LEU A 168 20.22 11.76 -1.76
C LEU A 168 21.54 12.54 -1.66
#